data_AF-A0AAI9PBB1-F1
#
_entry.id   AF-A0AAI9PBB1-F1
#
_cell.length_a   1.000
_cell.length_b   1.000
_cell.length_c   1.000
_cell.angle_alpha   90.00
_cell.angle_beta   90.00
_cell.angle_gamma   90.00
#
_symmetry.space_group_name_H-M   'P 1'
#
loop_
_entity.id
_entity.type
_entity.pdbx_description
1 polymer ?
#
loop_
_entity_poly.entity_id
_entity_poly.type
_entity_poly.pdbx_seq_one_letter_code
_entity_poly.pdbx_strand_id
1 'polypeptide(L)'
;MGGISKALVLFDESEVSHTAVEDEFKARSELRVGQTRVSSRQFTDYRRWQEAVLTSQQNGYQALFLGLYHTLIDAQGQHVSEQQVLAWTSANSTVPLFCFWAFAVGRGAAIGGLVLDGHSQGERAAELANAILSGTAPGALSPRAASRGEYLFSKSELARWHLTAPDAWQDKVSYIE
;
A
#
# COMPACT_ATOMS: atom_id res chain seq x y z
N MET A 1 -5.94 -8.89 25.32
CA MET A 1 -6.19 -8.87 23.87
C MET A 1 -5.35 -7.74 23.30
N GLY A 2 -4.25 -8.09 22.63
CA GLY A 2 -3.35 -7.13 21.99
C GLY A 2 -3.81 -6.85 20.57
N GLY A 3 -3.62 -5.62 20.10
CA GLY A 3 -4.00 -5.17 18.76
C GLY A 3 -4.04 -3.65 18.70
N ILE A 4 -3.94 -3.09 17.49
CA ILE A 4 -4.06 -1.64 17.30
C ILE A 4 -5.55 -1.24 17.26
N SER A 5 -5.89 -0.14 17.90
CA SER A 5 -7.23 0.46 17.89
C SER A 5 -7.41 1.51 16.79
N LYS A 6 -6.32 2.08 16.26
CA LYS A 6 -6.38 3.11 15.21
C LYS A 6 -5.24 3.01 14.18
N ALA A 7 -5.59 3.03 12.91
CA ALA A 7 -4.65 3.02 11.77
C ALA A 7 -5.05 4.07 10.72
N LEU A 8 -4.07 4.52 9.92
CA LEU A 8 -4.28 5.45 8.82
C LEU A 8 -3.77 4.84 7.52
N VAL A 9 -4.59 4.92 6.48
CA VAL A 9 -4.22 4.61 5.11
C VAL A 9 -3.99 5.92 4.35
N LEU A 10 -2.81 6.05 3.74
CA LEU A 10 -2.39 7.22 2.99
C LEU A 10 -2.52 6.95 1.49
N PHE A 11 -3.17 7.85 0.76
CA PHE A 11 -3.35 7.81 -0.69
C PHE A 11 -2.96 9.13 -1.34
N ASP A 12 -2.49 9.09 -2.59
CA ASP A 12 -2.54 10.24 -3.47
C ASP A 12 -3.99 10.52 -3.91
N GLU A 13 -4.18 11.62 -4.64
CA GLU A 13 -5.47 12.05 -5.18
C GLU A 13 -5.53 11.80 -6.69
N SER A 14 -5.30 10.53 -7.08
CA SER A 14 -5.50 10.05 -8.45
C SER A 14 -6.89 9.42 -8.63
N GLU A 15 -7.39 9.35 -9.86
CA GLU A 15 -8.66 8.65 -10.20
C GLU A 15 -8.68 7.19 -9.70
N VAL A 16 -7.52 6.53 -9.74
CA VAL A 16 -7.36 5.16 -9.23
C VAL A 16 -7.51 5.14 -7.70
N SER A 17 -6.87 6.09 -6.99
CA SER A 17 -7.04 6.25 -5.54
C SER A 17 -8.47 6.59 -5.14
N HIS A 18 -9.14 7.47 -5.88
CA HIS A 18 -10.55 7.79 -5.65
C HIS A 18 -11.42 6.54 -5.75
N THR A 19 -11.26 5.78 -6.84
CA THR A 19 -12.03 4.54 -7.07
C THR A 19 -11.74 3.50 -5.98
N ALA A 20 -10.47 3.30 -5.62
CA ALA A 20 -10.09 2.34 -4.58
C ALA A 20 -10.65 2.71 -3.20
N VAL A 21 -10.60 3.99 -2.83
CA VAL A 21 -11.18 4.45 -1.56
C VAL A 21 -12.70 4.42 -1.60
N GLU A 22 -13.33 4.74 -2.73
CA GLU A 22 -14.78 4.66 -2.87
C GLU A 22 -15.29 3.22 -2.72
N ASP A 23 -14.61 2.25 -3.33
CA ASP A 23 -15.01 0.83 -3.25
C ASP A 23 -14.82 0.26 -1.82
N GLU A 24 -13.66 0.50 -1.21
CA GLU A 24 -13.32 -0.08 0.10
C GLU A 24 -13.96 0.67 1.28
N PHE A 25 -13.95 2.00 1.24
CA PHE A 25 -14.50 2.84 2.32
C PHE A 25 -15.95 3.28 2.06
N LYS A 26 -16.54 2.99 0.89
CA LYS A 26 -17.93 3.34 0.54
C LYS A 26 -18.21 4.83 0.69
N ALA A 27 -17.29 5.65 0.16
CA ALA A 27 -17.26 7.11 0.29
C ALA A 27 -17.18 7.64 1.73
N ARG A 28 -16.83 6.80 2.71
CA ARG A 28 -16.51 7.22 4.08
C ARG A 28 -15.01 7.50 4.19
N SER A 29 -14.63 8.34 5.14
CA SER A 29 -13.21 8.51 5.49
C SER A 29 -12.72 7.49 6.51
N GLU A 30 -13.59 6.59 6.99
CA GLU A 30 -13.29 5.67 8.06
C GLU A 30 -14.11 4.38 7.96
N LEU A 31 -13.45 3.26 8.21
CA LEU A 31 -14.05 1.94 8.33
C LEU A 31 -13.56 1.25 9.61
N ARG A 32 -14.21 0.15 9.97
CA ARG A 32 -13.88 -0.62 11.17
C ARG A 32 -13.57 -2.07 10.81
N VAL A 33 -12.35 -2.51 11.11
CA VAL A 33 -11.90 -3.90 10.95
C VAL A 33 -11.80 -4.51 12.35
N GLY A 34 -12.78 -5.31 12.74
CA GLY A 34 -12.90 -5.81 14.12
C GLY A 34 -12.98 -4.67 15.14
N GLN A 35 -11.93 -4.48 15.93
CA GLN A 35 -11.81 -3.39 16.92
C GLN A 35 -10.98 -2.20 16.42
N THR A 36 -10.30 -2.34 15.28
CA THR A 36 -9.44 -1.30 14.72
C THR A 36 -10.27 -0.33 13.89
N ARG A 37 -10.13 0.95 14.19
CA ARG A 37 -10.63 2.06 13.39
C ARG A 37 -9.59 2.42 12.34
N VAL A 38 -9.95 2.31 11.07
CA VAL A 38 -9.05 2.57 9.95
C VAL A 38 -9.57 3.80 9.23
N SER A 39 -8.80 4.88 9.24
CA SER A 39 -9.13 6.10 8.51
C SER A 39 -8.37 6.11 7.17
N SER A 40 -8.95 6.68 6.12
CA SER A 40 -8.27 6.97 4.85
C SER A 40 -8.10 8.47 4.68
N ARG A 41 -6.96 8.88 4.09
CA ARG A 41 -6.73 10.26 3.67
C ARG A 41 -6.07 10.28 2.30
N GLN A 42 -6.59 11.13 1.42
CA GLN A 42 -6.05 11.40 0.10
C GLN A 42 -5.33 12.75 0.09
N PHE A 43 -4.24 12.84 -0.67
CA PHE A 43 -3.40 14.02 -0.76
C PHE A 43 -3.00 14.28 -2.21
N THR A 44 -3.17 15.52 -2.68
CA THR A 44 -2.46 15.99 -3.87
C THR A 44 -1.06 16.51 -3.51
N ASP A 45 -0.95 17.27 -2.42
CA ASP A 45 0.27 18.00 -2.03
C ASP A 45 1.20 17.17 -1.13
N TYR A 46 2.46 17.08 -1.52
CA TYR A 46 3.48 16.31 -0.80
C TYR A 46 3.75 16.84 0.60
N ARG A 47 3.70 18.16 0.82
CA ARG A 47 3.93 18.74 2.16
C ARG A 47 2.81 18.31 3.14
N ARG A 48 1.55 18.26 2.70
CA ARG A 48 0.43 17.76 3.51
C ARG A 48 0.54 16.27 3.79
N TRP A 49 1.04 15.49 2.84
CA TRP A 49 1.38 14.09 3.07
C TRP A 49 2.44 13.96 4.18
N GLN A 50 3.53 14.73 4.07
CA GLN A 50 4.61 14.75 5.07
C GLN A 50 4.10 15.10 6.47
N GLU A 51 3.24 16.12 6.57
CA GLU A 51 2.61 16.52 7.83
C GLU A 51 1.76 15.39 8.45
N ALA A 52 0.99 14.66 7.63
CA ALA A 52 0.19 13.54 8.09
C ALA A 52 1.05 12.38 8.62
N VAL A 53 2.20 12.11 7.99
CA VAL A 53 3.17 11.10 8.44
C VAL A 53 3.79 11.50 9.78
N LEU A 54 4.32 12.73 9.88
CA LEU A 54 5.01 13.23 11.08
C LEU A 54 4.10 13.30 12.30
N THR A 55 2.85 13.71 12.11
CA THR A 55 1.87 13.87 13.20
C THR A 55 1.08 12.58 13.51
N SER A 56 1.37 11.47 12.82
CA SER A 56 0.58 10.24 12.91
C SER A 56 0.45 9.69 14.35
N GLN A 57 1.57 9.53 15.06
CA GLN A 57 1.58 9.06 16.45
C GLN A 57 0.84 10.03 17.39
N GLN A 58 1.05 11.34 17.25
CA GLN A 58 0.40 12.36 18.06
C GLN A 58 -1.12 12.36 17.86
N ASN A 59 -1.57 12.05 16.65
CA ASN A 59 -2.98 11.88 16.30
C ASN A 59 -3.57 10.52 16.71
N GLY A 60 -2.80 9.73 17.46
CA GLY A 60 -3.21 8.45 18.04
C GLY A 60 -3.22 7.29 17.06
N TYR A 61 -2.67 7.44 15.85
CA TYR A 61 -2.48 6.30 14.96
C TYR A 61 -1.35 5.42 15.48
N GLN A 62 -1.50 4.11 15.32
CA GLN A 62 -0.53 3.10 15.79
C GLN A 62 0.14 2.36 14.64
N ALA A 63 -0.34 2.54 13.41
CA ALA A 63 0.25 2.04 12.18
C ALA A 63 -0.20 2.93 11.00
N LEU A 64 0.67 3.01 10.00
CA LEU A 64 0.38 3.60 8.69
C LEU A 64 0.33 2.51 7.63
N PHE A 65 -0.52 2.70 6.62
CA PHE A 65 -0.59 1.86 5.43
C PHE A 65 -0.43 2.74 4.19
N LEU A 66 0.53 2.39 3.33
CA LEU A 66 0.68 3.01 2.02
C LEU A 66 -0.31 2.38 1.03
N GLY A 67 -1.24 3.22 0.57
CA GLY A 67 -2.03 3.01 -0.63
C GLY A 67 -1.22 3.33 -1.89
N LEU A 68 -1.74 4.24 -2.70
CA LEU A 68 -1.04 4.80 -3.86
C LEU A 68 -0.44 6.16 -3.50
N TYR A 69 0.65 6.55 -4.14
CA TYR A 69 1.40 7.77 -3.80
C TYR A 69 2.19 8.36 -4.99
N HIS A 70 1.83 7.97 -6.21
CA HIS A 70 2.60 8.27 -7.44
C HIS A 70 2.21 9.60 -8.09
N THR A 71 1.11 10.22 -7.67
CA THR A 71 0.65 11.50 -8.26
C THR A 71 0.84 12.71 -7.34
N LEU A 72 1.61 12.57 -6.26
CA LEU A 72 1.91 13.68 -5.36
C LEU A 72 2.73 14.76 -6.07
N ILE A 73 2.40 16.01 -5.79
CA ILE A 73 3.10 17.19 -6.32
C ILE A 73 3.76 18.01 -5.22
N ASP A 74 4.87 18.66 -5.54
CA ASP A 74 5.54 19.62 -4.67
C ASP A 74 4.90 21.02 -4.74
N ALA A 75 5.48 21.98 -4.01
CA ALA A 75 5.02 23.36 -3.97
C ALA A 75 5.16 24.10 -5.32
N GLN A 76 5.94 23.56 -6.25
CA GLN A 76 6.11 24.07 -7.61
C GLN A 76 5.16 23.37 -8.60
N GLY A 77 4.30 22.47 -8.11
CA GLY A 77 3.39 21.67 -8.92
C GLY A 77 4.09 20.57 -9.72
N GLN A 78 5.34 20.24 -9.40
CA GLN A 78 6.08 19.16 -10.05
C GLN A 78 5.80 17.83 -9.37
N HIS A 79 5.72 16.76 -10.15
CA HIS A 79 5.59 15.42 -9.60
C HIS A 79 6.81 15.07 -8.75
N VAL A 80 6.55 14.61 -7.53
CA VAL A 80 7.57 14.05 -6.64
C VAL A 80 7.74 12.58 -7.02
N SER A 81 8.99 12.12 -7.17
CA SER A 81 9.22 10.72 -7.54
C SER A 81 8.71 9.78 -6.44
N GLU A 82 8.15 8.66 -6.86
CA GLU A 82 7.62 7.62 -5.99
C GLU A 82 8.69 7.10 -5.04
N GLN A 83 9.93 6.95 -5.51
CA GLN A 83 11.07 6.53 -4.68
C GLN A 83 11.38 7.55 -3.59
N GLN A 84 11.31 8.84 -3.90
CA GLN A 84 11.51 9.90 -2.92
C GLN A 84 10.41 9.89 -1.85
N VAL A 85 9.15 9.77 -2.27
CA VAL A 85 8.01 9.71 -1.34
C VAL A 85 8.14 8.50 -0.42
N LEU A 86 8.42 7.32 -0.97
CA LEU A 86 8.54 6.07 -0.21
C LEU A 86 9.68 6.13 0.81
N ALA A 87 10.88 6.49 0.36
CA ALA A 87 12.06 6.57 1.22
C ALA A 87 11.88 7.61 2.33
N TRP A 88 11.37 8.80 1.99
CA TRP A 88 11.11 9.82 2.99
C TRP A 88 10.03 9.37 3.98
N THR A 89 8.97 8.73 3.51
CA THR A 89 7.87 8.27 4.38
C THR A 89 8.37 7.21 5.36
N SER A 90 9.15 6.23 4.90
CA SER A 90 9.72 5.21 5.80
C SER A 90 10.67 5.80 6.83
N ALA A 91 11.54 6.74 6.42
CA ALA A 91 12.51 7.38 7.30
C ALA A 91 11.86 8.28 8.37
N ASN A 92 10.70 8.89 8.07
CA ASN A 92 10.04 9.85 8.95
C ASN A 92 8.78 9.30 9.64
N SER A 93 8.38 8.06 9.36
CA SER A 93 7.25 7.42 10.03
C SER A 93 7.55 7.22 11.51
N THR A 94 6.68 7.74 12.37
CA THR A 94 6.77 7.61 13.84
C THR A 94 6.07 6.35 14.37
N VAL A 95 5.40 5.61 13.49
CA VAL A 95 4.75 4.32 13.75
C VAL A 95 5.02 3.34 12.60
N PRO A 96 4.85 2.02 12.81
CA PRO A 96 5.06 1.01 11.78
C PRO A 96 4.34 1.33 10.45
N LEU A 97 5.09 1.23 9.35
CA LEU A 97 4.62 1.53 7.99
C LEU A 97 4.44 0.23 7.19
N PHE A 98 3.21 -0.11 6.84
CA PHE A 98 2.85 -1.24 5.99
C PHE A 98 2.42 -0.74 4.59
N CYS A 99 2.22 -1.63 3.63
CA CYS A 99 1.79 -1.27 2.28
C CYS A 99 0.90 -2.36 1.65
N PHE A 100 0.28 -2.04 0.51
CA PHE A 100 -0.52 -2.98 -0.29
C PHE A 100 0.18 -3.48 -1.56
N TRP A 101 1.37 -2.97 -1.89
CA TRP A 101 2.07 -3.30 -3.13
C TRP A 101 3.50 -3.79 -2.86
N ALA A 102 3.89 -4.89 -3.52
CA ALA A 102 5.17 -5.56 -3.29
C ALA A 102 6.39 -4.67 -3.57
N PHE A 103 6.30 -3.79 -4.58
CA PHE A 103 7.38 -2.86 -4.93
C PHE A 103 7.72 -1.84 -3.83
N ALA A 104 6.81 -1.63 -2.86
CA ALA A 104 7.04 -0.71 -1.75
C ALA A 104 7.66 -1.40 -0.52
N VAL A 105 7.92 -2.71 -0.58
CA VAL A 105 8.50 -3.49 0.53
C VAL A 105 10.03 -3.47 0.42
N GLY A 106 10.72 -3.23 1.53
CA GLY A 106 12.18 -3.35 1.58
C GLY A 106 12.84 -2.46 2.62
N ARG A 107 14.17 -2.59 2.71
CA ARG A 107 15.02 -1.77 3.59
C ARG A 107 14.84 -0.28 3.29
N GLY A 108 14.51 0.51 4.31
CA GLY A 108 14.25 1.95 4.13
C GLY A 108 12.96 2.26 3.38
N ALA A 109 12.08 1.28 3.25
CA ALA A 109 10.75 1.37 2.63
C ALA A 109 9.69 0.85 3.61
N ALA A 110 8.58 0.26 3.13
CA ALA A 110 7.56 -0.30 4.01
C ALA A 110 7.97 -1.69 4.55
N ILE A 111 7.41 -2.03 5.71
CA ILE A 111 7.57 -3.34 6.37
C ILE A 111 7.06 -4.47 5.48
N GLY A 112 5.97 -4.24 4.75
CA GLY A 112 5.28 -5.25 3.98
C GLY A 112 3.82 -5.40 4.36
N GLY A 113 3.27 -6.60 4.19
CA GLY A 113 1.87 -6.91 4.46
C GLY A 113 1.35 -8.05 3.61
N LEU A 114 0.03 -8.08 3.42
CA LEU A 114 -0.60 -8.85 2.35
C LEU A 114 -0.58 -7.97 1.10
N VAL A 115 0.40 -8.19 0.23
CA VAL A 115 0.70 -7.29 -0.89
C VAL A 115 0.26 -7.88 -2.23
N LEU A 116 -0.01 -6.98 -3.18
CA LEU A 116 -0.18 -7.30 -4.59
C LEU A 116 1.17 -7.25 -5.30
N ASP A 117 1.46 -8.30 -6.06
CA ASP A 117 2.62 -8.38 -6.93
C ASP A 117 2.26 -7.95 -8.36
N GLY A 118 2.89 -6.87 -8.82
CA GLY A 118 2.72 -6.35 -10.18
C GLY A 118 3.30 -7.27 -11.25
N HIS A 119 4.30 -8.11 -10.92
CA HIS A 119 4.86 -9.05 -11.88
C HIS A 119 3.83 -10.10 -12.28
N SER A 120 3.17 -10.74 -11.32
CA SER A 120 2.07 -11.69 -11.58
C SER A 120 0.93 -11.06 -12.42
N GLN A 121 0.62 -9.79 -12.20
CA GLN A 121 -0.38 -9.07 -13.00
C GLN A 121 0.10 -8.86 -14.44
N GLY A 122 1.38 -8.53 -14.62
CA GLY A 122 2.02 -8.41 -15.94
C GLY A 122 2.02 -9.72 -16.72
N GLU A 123 2.29 -10.86 -16.07
CA GLU A 123 2.20 -12.19 -16.70
C GLU A 123 0.78 -12.47 -17.21
N ARG A 124 -0.26 -12.17 -16.40
CA ARG A 124 -1.65 -12.34 -16.82
C ARG A 124 -2.04 -11.40 -17.96
N ALA A 125 -1.54 -10.16 -17.95
CA ALA A 125 -1.75 -9.24 -19.06
C ALA A 125 -1.11 -9.77 -20.36
N ALA A 126 0.10 -10.35 -20.28
CA ALA A 126 0.78 -10.95 -21.41
C ALA A 126 0.02 -12.17 -21.96
N GLU A 127 -0.55 -13.02 -21.11
CA GLU A 127 -1.41 -14.14 -21.53
C GLU A 127 -2.62 -13.65 -22.36
N LEU A 128 -3.30 -12.59 -21.90
CA LEU A 128 -4.42 -12.00 -22.62
C LEU A 128 -3.97 -11.38 -23.95
N ALA A 129 -2.85 -10.65 -23.96
CA ALA A 129 -2.28 -10.06 -25.16
C ALA A 129 -1.94 -11.14 -26.20
N ASN A 130 -1.32 -12.25 -25.79
CA ASN A 130 -1.00 -13.37 -26.68
C ASN A 130 -2.27 -14.03 -27.27
N ALA A 131 -3.34 -14.14 -26.50
CA ALA A 131 -4.62 -14.65 -26.99
C ALA A 131 -5.24 -13.73 -28.07
N ILE A 132 -5.14 -12.41 -27.88
CA ILE A 132 -5.58 -11.41 -28.87
C ILE A 132 -4.75 -11.50 -30.14
N LEU A 133 -3.42 -11.54 -30.00
CA LEU A 133 -2.50 -11.68 -31.14
C LEU A 133 -2.71 -12.99 -31.91
N SER A 134 -3.22 -14.02 -31.25
CA SER A 134 -3.59 -15.30 -31.86
C SER A 134 -4.98 -15.30 -32.51
N GLY A 135 -5.68 -14.16 -32.54
CA GLY A 135 -6.97 -13.98 -33.23
C GLY A 135 -8.20 -13.98 -32.33
N THR A 136 -8.06 -14.06 -31.00
CA THR A 136 -9.21 -13.92 -30.10
C THR A 136 -9.68 -12.46 -30.06
N ALA A 137 -10.97 -12.22 -30.31
CA ALA A 137 -11.51 -10.87 -30.21
C ALA A 137 -11.42 -10.36 -28.75
N PRO A 138 -10.94 -9.12 -28.50
CA PRO A 138 -10.79 -8.58 -27.14
C PRO A 138 -12.09 -8.65 -26.30
N GLY A 139 -13.24 -8.37 -26.92
CA GLY A 139 -14.55 -8.44 -26.24
C GLY A 139 -14.98 -9.86 -25.81
N ALA A 140 -14.30 -10.91 -26.29
CA ALA A 140 -14.53 -12.29 -25.86
C ALA A 140 -13.66 -12.70 -24.65
N LEU A 141 -12.70 -11.86 -24.25
CA LEU A 141 -11.86 -12.10 -23.09
C LEU A 141 -12.39 -11.34 -21.88
N SER A 142 -12.70 -12.06 -20.81
CA SER A 142 -13.07 -11.42 -19.53
C SER A 142 -11.82 -10.88 -18.83
N PRO A 143 -11.90 -9.70 -18.18
CA PRO A 143 -10.85 -9.22 -17.29
C PRO A 143 -10.54 -10.27 -16.21
N ARG A 144 -9.25 -10.49 -15.95
CA ARG A 144 -8.80 -11.40 -14.90
C ARG A 144 -8.39 -10.58 -13.69
N ALA A 145 -9.11 -10.77 -12.58
CA ALA A 145 -8.66 -10.23 -11.30
C ALA A 145 -7.33 -10.88 -10.90
N ALA A 146 -6.47 -10.11 -10.23
CA ALA A 146 -5.23 -10.64 -9.68
C ALA A 146 -5.53 -11.80 -8.70
N SER A 147 -4.61 -12.76 -8.61
CA SER A 147 -4.64 -13.77 -7.56
C SER A 147 -4.60 -13.12 -6.17
N ARG A 148 -5.03 -13.87 -5.14
CA ARG A 148 -4.91 -13.44 -3.73
C ARG A 148 -3.49 -12.91 -3.48
N GLY A 149 -3.38 -11.80 -2.76
CA GLY A 149 -2.08 -11.22 -2.40
C GLY A 149 -1.19 -12.20 -1.65
N GLU A 150 0.10 -11.88 -1.59
CA GLU A 150 1.11 -12.67 -0.90
C GLU A 150 1.52 -12.00 0.41
N TYR A 151 1.85 -12.79 1.42
CA TYR A 151 2.44 -12.25 2.64
C TYR A 151 3.93 -12.01 2.39
N LEU A 152 4.30 -10.75 2.18
CA LEU A 152 5.68 -10.34 1.92
C LEU A 152 6.13 -9.35 2.99
N PHE A 153 7.29 -9.59 3.60
CA PHE A 153 7.84 -8.70 4.62
C PHE A 153 9.35 -8.47 4.46
N SER A 154 9.80 -7.25 4.78
CA SER A 154 11.20 -6.91 4.93
C SER A 154 11.70 -7.28 6.34
N LYS A 155 12.73 -8.11 6.46
CA LYS A 155 13.35 -8.48 7.75
C LYS A 155 13.98 -7.27 8.42
N SER A 156 14.63 -6.38 7.67
CA SER A 156 15.26 -5.17 8.18
C SER A 156 14.23 -4.19 8.77
N GLU A 157 13.09 -4.02 8.10
CA GLU A 157 12.00 -3.17 8.63
C GLU A 157 11.25 -3.85 9.79
N LEU A 158 11.00 -5.16 9.72
CA LEU A 158 10.49 -5.91 10.88
C LEU A 158 11.40 -5.75 12.11
N ALA A 159 12.72 -5.88 11.91
CA ALA A 159 13.70 -5.71 12.97
C ALA A 159 13.72 -4.27 13.51
N ARG A 160 13.65 -3.25 12.63
CA ARG A 160 13.58 -1.83 13.02
C ARG A 160 12.42 -1.55 13.97
N TRP A 161 11.28 -2.19 13.76
CA TRP A 161 10.07 -2.01 14.55
C TRP A 161 9.88 -3.04 15.67
N HIS A 162 10.85 -3.95 15.86
CA HIS A 162 10.75 -5.07 16.81
C HIS A 162 9.49 -5.92 16.62
N LEU A 163 9.12 -6.15 15.36
CA LEU A 163 7.94 -6.93 14.97
C LEU A 163 8.35 -8.31 14.47
N THR A 164 7.44 -9.27 14.62
CA THR A 164 7.54 -10.61 14.05
C THR A 164 6.23 -10.94 13.36
N ALA A 165 6.30 -11.67 12.24
CA ALA A 165 5.10 -12.20 11.62
C ALA A 165 4.45 -13.23 12.57
N PRO A 166 3.10 -13.29 12.65
CA PRO A 166 2.43 -14.27 13.49
C PRO A 166 2.84 -15.70 13.14
N ASP A 167 3.10 -16.54 14.16
CA ASP A 167 3.53 -17.93 13.98
C ASP A 167 2.61 -18.73 13.06
N ALA A 168 1.31 -18.47 13.13
CA ALA A 168 0.30 -19.13 12.29
C ALA A 168 0.49 -18.91 10.77
N TRP A 169 1.29 -17.92 10.37
CA TRP A 169 1.52 -17.55 8.97
C TRP A 169 2.96 -17.76 8.51
N GLN A 170 3.87 -18.24 9.38
CA GLN A 170 5.29 -18.39 9.05
C GLN A 170 5.52 -19.18 7.74
N ASP A 171 4.79 -20.28 7.53
CA ASP A 171 4.90 -21.11 6.32
C ASP A 171 4.36 -20.46 5.04
N LYS A 172 3.67 -19.32 5.17
CA LYS A 172 3.05 -18.56 4.06
C LYS A 172 3.73 -17.22 3.82
N VAL A 173 4.69 -16.86 4.67
CA VAL A 173 5.38 -15.57 4.62
C VAL A 173 6.65 -15.70 3.80
N SER A 174 6.73 -14.89 2.75
CA SER A 174 7.96 -14.60 2.05
C SER A 174 8.68 -13.45 2.73
N TYR A 175 9.99 -13.58 2.92
CA TYR A 175 10.82 -12.52 3.49
C TYR A 175 11.85 -12.02 2.47
N ILE A 176 11.98 -10.71 2.41
CA ILE A 176 13.10 -10.00 1.76
C ILE A 176 13.90 -9.25 2.83
N GLU A 177 15.04 -8.68 2.46
CA GLU A 177 15.94 -7.83 3.28
C GLU A 177 15.54 -7.44 4.70
#